data_AF-A0A3C1ST15-F1
#
_entry.id   AF-A0A3C1ST15-F1
#
_cell.length_a   1.000
_cell.length_b   1.000
_cell.length_c   1.000
_cell.angle_alpha   90.00
_cell.angle_beta   90.00
_cell.angle_gamma   90.00
#
_symmetry.space_group_name_H-M   'P 1'
#
loop_
_entity.id
_entity.type
_entity.pdbx_description
1 polymer ?
#
loop_
_entity_poly.entity_id
_entity_poly.type
_entity_poly.pdbx_seq_one_letter_code
_entity_poly.pdbx_strand_id
1 'polypeptide(L)'
;SETDAAAKVETLTQTDAEDAPVVRFINQVILQAINRGASDIHFEPYEKTYRVRLRQDGILDEVYKPPVSMAPRMAARLKIMAQLDIAERRGAPGGG
;
A
#
# COMPACT_ATOMS: atom_id res chain seq x y z
N SER A 1 -20.18 15.60 5.24
CA SER A 1 -20.82 16.05 3.98
C SER A 1 -20.22 15.24 2.84
N GLU A 2 -21.05 14.70 1.94
CA GLU A 2 -20.61 13.88 0.79
C GLU A 2 -19.62 14.62 -0.13
N THR A 3 -19.65 15.96 -0.11
CA THR A 3 -18.75 16.87 -0.82
C THR A 3 -17.30 16.88 -0.30
N ASP A 4 -17.07 16.56 0.98
CA ASP A 4 -15.72 16.53 1.56
C ASP A 4 -14.98 15.22 1.22
N ALA A 5 -15.72 14.11 1.17
CA ALA A 5 -15.19 12.81 0.80
C ALA A 5 -14.80 12.77 -0.68
N ALA A 6 -15.62 13.32 -1.57
CA ALA A 6 -15.33 13.37 -3.01
C ALA A 6 -14.09 14.23 -3.34
N ALA A 7 -13.97 15.41 -2.71
CA ALA A 7 -12.80 16.29 -2.91
C ALA A 7 -11.49 15.69 -2.36
N LYS A 8 -11.58 14.96 -1.23
CA LYS A 8 -10.44 14.20 -0.69
C LYS A 8 -10.07 13.05 -1.63
N VAL A 9 -11.04 12.34 -2.21
CA VAL A 9 -10.80 11.25 -3.17
C VAL A 9 -10.14 11.77 -4.47
N GLU A 10 -10.58 12.91 -5.01
CA GLU A 10 -9.94 13.53 -6.20
C GLU A 10 -8.51 13.99 -5.94
N THR A 11 -8.19 14.48 -4.75
CA THR A 11 -6.82 14.82 -4.38
C THR A 11 -5.94 13.56 -4.24
N LEU A 12 -6.52 12.43 -3.86
CA LEU A 12 -5.81 11.14 -3.68
C LEU A 12 -5.63 10.34 -4.98
N THR A 13 -6.40 10.66 -6.03
CA THR A 13 -6.22 10.12 -7.39
C THR A 13 -5.26 10.95 -8.22
N GLN A 14 -4.87 12.14 -7.75
CA GLN A 14 -3.77 12.91 -8.30
C GLN A 14 -2.47 12.15 -8.02
N THR A 15 -2.12 11.23 -8.91
CA THR A 15 -0.83 10.53 -8.90
C THR A 15 0.27 11.56 -9.05
N ASP A 16 0.89 11.94 -7.93
CA ASP A 16 2.17 12.64 -7.95
C ASP A 16 3.14 11.83 -8.82
N ALA A 17 3.89 12.49 -9.71
CA ALA A 17 4.86 11.84 -10.58
C ALA A 17 5.87 11.00 -9.77
N GLU A 18 6.16 11.45 -8.55
CA GLU A 18 6.98 10.76 -7.57
C GLU A 18 6.41 9.40 -7.18
N ASP A 19 5.09 9.27 -6.98
CA ASP A 19 4.40 8.04 -6.52
C ASP A 19 4.26 6.99 -7.63
N ALA A 20 4.51 7.36 -8.87
CA ALA A 20 4.35 6.49 -10.02
C ALA A 20 5.09 5.13 -9.91
N PRO A 21 6.34 5.02 -9.40
CA PRO A 21 7.00 3.72 -9.21
C PRO A 21 6.32 2.84 -8.17
N VAL A 22 5.82 3.42 -7.08
CA VAL A 22 5.13 2.69 -6.00
C VAL A 22 3.80 2.15 -6.50
N VAL A 23 3.02 2.98 -7.20
CA VAL A 23 1.73 2.57 -7.79
C VAL A 23 1.94 1.45 -8.80
N ARG A 24 2.93 1.58 -9.69
CA ARG A 24 3.24 0.52 -10.67
C ARG A 24 3.62 -0.78 -9.97
N PHE A 25 4.46 -0.73 -8.93
CA PHE A 25 4.86 -1.92 -8.20
C PHE A 25 3.66 -2.61 -7.52
N ILE A 26 2.81 -1.86 -6.81
CA ILE A 26 1.62 -2.43 -6.15
C ILE A 26 0.70 -3.08 -7.19
N ASN A 27 0.45 -2.41 -8.32
CA ASN A 27 -0.39 -2.96 -9.39
C ASN A 27 0.22 -4.24 -9.98
N GLN A 28 1.54 -4.30 -10.16
CA GLN A 28 2.24 -5.50 -10.62
C GLN A 28 2.07 -6.67 -9.63
N VAL A 29 2.21 -6.42 -8.32
CA VAL A 29 2.00 -7.43 -7.28
C VAL A 29 0.57 -7.97 -7.33
N ILE A 30 -0.43 -7.08 -7.44
CA ILE A 30 -1.85 -7.47 -7.52
C ILE A 30 -2.11 -8.32 -8.76
N LEU A 31 -1.63 -7.90 -9.93
CA LEU A 31 -1.77 -8.67 -11.17
C LEU A 31 -1.09 -10.04 -11.06
N GLN A 32 0.08 -10.10 -10.46
CA GLN A 32 0.77 -11.37 -10.24
C GLN A 32 -0.02 -12.28 -9.29
N ALA A 33 -0.60 -11.74 -8.22
CA ALA A 33 -1.44 -12.49 -7.30
C ALA A 33 -2.66 -13.10 -8.01
N ILE A 34 -3.33 -12.32 -8.86
CA ILE A 34 -4.45 -12.79 -9.69
C ILE A 34 -3.99 -13.90 -10.64
N ASN A 35 -2.91 -13.68 -11.39
CA ASN A 35 -2.39 -14.66 -12.35
C ASN A 35 -1.95 -15.97 -11.68
N ARG A 36 -1.50 -15.88 -10.43
CA ARG A 36 -1.07 -17.01 -9.62
C ARG A 36 -2.22 -17.66 -8.83
N GLY A 37 -3.43 -17.10 -8.86
CA GLY A 37 -4.55 -17.59 -8.06
C GLY A 37 -4.29 -17.50 -6.54
N ALA A 38 -3.55 -16.48 -6.09
CA ALA A 38 -3.27 -16.29 -4.68
C ALA A 38 -4.52 -15.82 -3.93
N SER A 39 -4.75 -16.36 -2.72
CA SER A 39 -5.85 -15.98 -1.83
C SER A 39 -5.57 -14.68 -1.09
N ASP A 40 -4.30 -14.43 -0.75
CA ASP A 40 -3.86 -13.29 0.06
C ASP A 40 -2.57 -12.69 -0.48
N ILE A 41 -2.43 -11.37 -0.29
CA ILE A 41 -1.19 -10.62 -0.53
C ILE A 41 -0.74 -10.03 0.79
N HIS A 42 0.47 -10.37 1.21
CA HIS A 42 1.08 -9.90 2.45
C HIS A 42 2.17 -8.89 2.14
N PHE A 43 1.99 -7.66 2.62
CA PHE A 43 2.99 -6.59 2.56
C PHE A 43 3.62 -6.41 3.95
N GLU A 44 4.89 -6.81 4.11
CA GLU A 44 5.51 -7.03 5.41
C GLU A 44 6.77 -6.19 5.60
N PRO A 45 6.63 -4.97 6.16
CA PRO A 45 7.76 -4.16 6.57
C PRO A 45 8.34 -4.70 7.88
N TYR A 46 9.64 -4.98 7.88
CA TYR A 46 10.46 -5.22 9.08
C TYR A 46 11.45 -4.07 9.27
N GLU A 47 12.18 -4.08 10.38
CA GLU A 47 13.14 -3.03 10.73
C GLU A 47 14.20 -2.78 9.64
N LYS A 48 14.73 -3.85 9.04
CA LYS A 48 15.83 -3.79 8.06
C LYS A 48 15.50 -4.40 6.69
N THR A 49 14.32 -4.99 6.55
CA THR A 49 13.91 -5.67 5.30
C THR A 49 12.44 -5.44 5.03
N TYR A 50 12.06 -5.43 3.77
CA TYR A 50 10.65 -5.46 3.37
C TYR A 50 10.42 -6.71 2.53
N ARG A 51 9.33 -7.43 2.80
CA ARG A 51 8.94 -8.63 2.05
C ARG A 51 7.53 -8.48 1.53
N VAL A 52 7.30 -8.99 0.32
CA VAL A 52 5.96 -9.20 -0.22
C VAL A 52 5.77 -10.69 -0.40
N ARG A 53 4.74 -11.25 0.22
CA ARG A 53 4.42 -12.68 0.13
C ARG A 53 3.02 -12.89 -0.45
N LEU A 54 2.84 -13.97 -1.20
CA LEU A 54 1.54 -14.40 -1.70
C LEU A 54 1.15 -15.69 -1.01
N ARG A 55 -0.12 -15.80 -0.60
CA ARG A 55 -0.67 -17.10 -0.17
C ARG A 55 -1.29 -17.81 -1.35
N GLN A 56 -0.78 -18.99 -1.68
CA GLN A 56 -1.37 -19.89 -2.69
C GLN A 56 -1.64 -21.23 -2.02
N ASP A 57 -2.87 -21.72 -2.08
CA ASP A 57 -3.27 -23.01 -1.49
C ASP A 57 -2.82 -23.19 -0.03
N GLY A 58 -2.89 -22.11 0.75
CA GLY A 58 -2.48 -22.08 2.16
C GLY A 58 -1.00 -21.80 2.42
N ILE A 59 -0.14 -21.89 1.41
CA ILE A 59 1.32 -21.70 1.52
C ILE A 59 1.68 -20.24 1.26
N LEU A 60 2.46 -19.62 2.15
CA LEU A 60 3.04 -18.29 1.89
C LEU A 60 4.37 -18.43 1.15
N ASP A 61 4.44 -17.84 -0.03
CA ASP A 61 5.66 -17.73 -0.83
C ASP A 61 6.14 -16.28 -0.91
N GLU A 62 7.45 -16.07 -0.79
CA GLU A 62 8.07 -14.75 -0.86
C GLU A 62 8.38 -14.39 -2.31
N VAL A 63 7.68 -13.38 -2.84
CA VAL A 63 7.76 -13.02 -4.27
C VAL A 63 8.60 -11.78 -4.54
N TYR A 64 8.71 -10.86 -3.57
CA TYR A 64 9.57 -9.67 -3.71
C TYR A 64 10.23 -9.26 -2.40
N LYS A 65 11.39 -8.60 -2.55
CA LYS A 65 12.14 -7.90 -1.49
C LYS A 65 12.39 -6.44 -1.87
N PRO A 66 11.37 -5.58 -1.83
CA PRO A 66 11.55 -4.18 -2.18
C PRO A 66 12.45 -3.46 -1.15
N PRO A 67 13.06 -2.32 -1.52
CA PRO A 67 13.81 -1.48 -0.59
C PRO A 67 12.92 -1.01 0.57
N VAL A 68 13.45 -1.04 1.80
CA VAL A 68 12.75 -0.59 3.02
C VAL A 68 12.33 0.89 2.93
N SER A 69 13.08 1.71 2.19
CA SER A 69 12.76 3.12 1.96
C SER A 69 11.40 3.34 1.30
N MET A 70 10.86 2.35 0.58
CA MET A 70 9.54 2.43 -0.07
C MET A 70 8.39 2.13 0.90
N ALA A 71 8.66 1.58 2.08
CA ALA A 71 7.64 1.09 3.01
C ALA A 71 6.56 2.13 3.38
N PRO A 72 6.91 3.38 3.76
CA PRO A 72 5.91 4.37 4.16
C PRO A 72 4.97 4.73 3.01
N ARG A 73 5.53 4.85 1.80
CA ARG A 73 4.81 5.21 0.58
C ARG A 73 3.88 4.09 0.12
N MET A 74 4.36 2.84 0.17
CA MET A 74 3.53 1.67 -0.12
C MET A 74 2.36 1.57 0.86
N ALA A 75 2.60 1.76 2.16
CA ALA A 75 1.52 1.72 3.16
C ALA A 75 0.48 2.82 2.93
N ALA A 76 0.91 4.05 2.65
CA ALA A 76 0.00 5.15 2.33
C ALA A 76 -0.83 4.83 1.08
N ARG A 77 -0.20 4.34 0.01
CA ARG A 77 -0.89 4.02 -1.24
C ARG A 77 -1.88 2.86 -1.09
N LEU A 78 -1.50 1.81 -0.37
CA LEU A 78 -2.40 0.69 -0.07
C LEU A 78 -3.62 1.15 0.73
N LYS A 79 -3.45 2.06 1.71
CA LYS A 79 -4.57 2.66 2.45
C LYS A 79 -5.52 3.44 1.54
N ILE A 80 -4.97 4.28 0.66
CA ILE A 80 -5.75 5.00 -0.36
C ILE A 80 -6.56 4.02 -1.21
N MET A 81 -5.90 3.00 -1.77
CA MET A 81 -6.53 2.02 -2.67
C MET A 81 -7.62 1.21 -1.97
N ALA A 82 -7.44 0.90 -0.68
CA ALA A 82 -8.42 0.19 0.13
C ALA A 82 -9.56 1.09 0.65
N GLN A 83 -9.58 2.38 0.27
CA GLN A 83 -10.48 3.38 0.85
C GLN A 83 -10.37 3.46 2.39
N LEU A 84 -9.25 3.01 2.96
CA LEU A 84 -8.95 3.07 4.39
C LEU A 84 -8.55 4.50 4.74
N ASP A 85 -9.32 5.12 5.61
CA ASP A 85 -9.15 6.52 5.98
C ASP A 85 -7.74 6.76 6.56
N ILE A 86 -6.97 7.62 5.89
CA ILE A 86 -5.54 7.84 6.15
C ILE A 86 -5.32 8.66 7.44
N ALA A 87 -6.41 9.08 8.10
CA ALA A 87 -6.42 9.93 9.28
C ALA A 87 -5.80 9.29 10.53
N GLU A 88 -5.72 7.96 10.62
CA GLU A 88 -5.33 7.29 11.88
C GLU A 88 -3.84 7.30 12.24
N ARG A 89 -2.97 8.00 11.49
CA ARG A 89 -1.53 8.05 11.84
C ARG A 89 -0.94 9.42 12.17
N ARG A 90 -1.76 10.46 12.32
CA ARG A 90 -1.30 11.68 13.01
C ARG A 90 -1.71 11.65 14.47
N GLY A 91 -0.98 10.87 15.27
CA GLY A 91 -0.77 11.25 16.66
C GLY A 91 0.08 12.52 16.65
N ALA A 92 -0.55 13.69 16.63
CA ALA A 92 0.13 14.95 16.87
C ALA A 92 0.76 14.88 18.27
N PRO A 93 2.05 15.18 18.45
CA PRO A 93 2.58 15.39 19.79
C PRO A 93 1.95 16.68 20.31
N GLY A 94 1.27 16.61 21.45
CA GLY A 94 0.77 17.77 22.16
C GLY A 94 1.89 18.77 22.46
N GLY A 95 1.55 20.05 22.46
CA GLY A 95 2.40 21.12 22.95
C GLY A 95 1.74 22.48 22.78
N GLY A 96 1.34 23.08 23.90
CA GLY A 96 0.94 24.49 24.01
C GLY A 96 -0.56 24.71 24.15
#